data_AF-A0A973SRK7-F1
#
_entry.id   AF-A0A973SRK7-F1
#
_cell.length_a   1.000
_cell.length_b   1.000
_cell.length_c   1.000
_cell.angle_alpha   90.00
_cell.angle_beta   90.00
_cell.angle_gamma   90.00
#
_symmetry.space_group_name_H-M   'P 1'
#
loop_
_entity.id
_entity.type
_entity.pdbx_description
1 polymer ?
#
loop_
_entity_poly.entity_id
_entity_poly.type
_entity_poly.pdbx_seq_one_letter_code
_entity_poly.pdbx_strand_id
1 'polypeptide(L)' 'MITLREFEAAARASLAPEHYDFFAGGAGDEVTLRANEQAFARLTLLPRVLRGAGKLETGCTLLGSR' A
#
# COMPACT_ATOMS: atom_id res chain seq x y z
N MET A 1 -12.09 4.20 -10.01
CA MET A 1 -11.00 3.59 -9.23
C MET A 1 -10.38 4.66 -8.36
N ILE A 2 -10.54 4.52 -7.05
CA ILE A 2 -10.30 5.52 -6.01
C ILE A 2 -9.30 4.98 -4.97
N THR A 3 -9.20 3.65 -4.82
CA THR A 3 -8.27 2.99 -3.90
C THR A 3 -7.42 1.91 -4.58
N LEU A 4 -6.29 1.54 -3.98
CA LEU A 4 -5.45 0.44 -4.47
C LEU A 4 -6.17 -0.92 -4.44
N ARG A 5 -7.13 -1.12 -3.53
CA ARG A 5 -7.97 -2.33 -3.48
C ARG A 5 -8.95 -2.43 -4.64
N GLU A 6 -9.49 -1.30 -5.07
CA GLU A 6 -10.30 -1.27 -6.29
C GLU A 6 -9.44 -1.55 -7.53
N PHE A 7 -8.16 -1.16 -7.51
CA PHE A 7 -7.21 -1.54 -8.56
C PHE A 7 -6.99 -3.05 -8.61
N GLU A 8 -6.71 -3.67 -7.46
CA GLU A 8 -6.54 -5.12 -7.34
C GLU A 8 -7.79 -5.89 -7.79
N ALA A 9 -8.99 -5.44 -7.38
CA ALA A 9 -10.25 -6.05 -7.80
C ALA A 9 -10.49 -5.95 -9.32
N ALA A 10 -10.18 -4.81 -9.93
CA ALA A 10 -10.25 -4.64 -11.38
C ALA A 10 -9.23 -5.53 -12.11
N ALA A 11 -8.03 -5.67 -11.56
CA ALA A 11 -7.01 -6.59 -12.10
C ALA A 11 -7.49 -8.05 -12.01
N ARG A 12 -8.09 -8.46 -10.89
CA ARG A 12 -8.69 -9.81 -10.74
C ARG A 12 -9.75 -10.12 -11.79
N ALA A 13 -10.55 -9.12 -12.16
CA ALA A 13 -11.57 -9.27 -13.19
C ALA A 13 -11.01 -9.28 -14.63
N SER A 14 -9.80 -8.74 -14.83
CA SER A 14 -9.23 -8.54 -16.17
C SER A 14 -8.14 -9.56 -16.53
N LEU A 15 -7.45 -10.13 -15.54
CA LEU A 15 -6.34 -11.06 -15.74
C LEU A 15 -6.83 -12.51 -15.82
N ALA A 16 -6.09 -13.34 -16.55
CA ALA A 16 -6.24 -14.79 -16.44
C ALA A 16 -5.89 -15.23 -15.00
N PRO A 17 -6.58 -16.25 -14.43
CA PRO A 17 -6.41 -16.66 -13.04
C PRO A 17 -4.95 -16.92 -12.64
N GLU A 18 -4.19 -17.61 -13.48
CA GLU A 18 -2.78 -17.94 -13.24
C GLU A 18 -1.88 -16.71 -13.12
N HIS A 19 -2.19 -15.64 -13.86
CA HIS A 19 -1.44 -14.39 -13.77
C HIS A 19 -1.84 -13.60 -12.52
N TYR A 20 -3.13 -13.58 -12.20
CA TYR A 20 -3.60 -12.95 -10.97
C TYR A 20 -2.96 -13.61 -9.74
N ASP A 21 -3.01 -14.94 -9.66
CA ASP A 21 -2.45 -15.70 -8.54
C ASP A 21 -0.93 -15.50 -8.42
N PHE A 22 -0.22 -15.38 -9.54
CA PHE A 22 1.22 -15.09 -9.53
C PHE A 22 1.56 -13.74 -8.91
N PHE A 23 0.78 -12.69 -9.17
CA PHE A 23 1.04 -11.35 -8.65
C PHE A 23 0.46 -11.11 -7.25
N ALA A 24 -0.74 -11.64 -6.98
CA ALA A 24 -1.45 -11.42 -5.72
C ALA A 24 -1.01 -12.39 -4.61
N GLY A 25 -0.49 -13.56 -4.98
CA GLY A 25 -0.17 -14.64 -4.04
C GLY A 25 1.04 -14.37 -3.15
N GLY A 26 1.00 -14.95 -1.95
CA GLY A 26 2.09 -14.99 -0.99
C GLY A 26 2.64 -16.41 -0.77
N ALA A 27 3.63 -16.53 0.12
CA ALA A 27 4.20 -17.82 0.47
C ALA A 27 3.27 -18.64 1.39
N GLY A 28 3.08 -19.92 1.07
CA GLY A 28 2.31 -20.87 1.90
C GLY A 28 0.90 -20.37 2.17
N ASP A 29 0.47 -20.42 3.44
CA ASP A 29 -0.87 -19.98 3.86
C ASP A 29 -1.04 -18.45 3.93
N GLU A 30 -0.08 -17.69 3.39
CA GLU A 30 -0.10 -16.23 3.25
C GLU A 30 -0.24 -15.47 4.58
N VAL A 31 0.16 -16.10 5.69
CA VAL A 31 0.09 -15.52 7.03
C VAL A 31 0.89 -14.21 7.08
N THR A 32 2.11 -14.22 6.54
CA THR A 32 2.97 -13.02 6.50
C THR A 32 2.40 -11.95 5.59
N LEU A 33 1.79 -12.31 4.45
CA LEU A 33 1.16 -11.35 3.54
C LEU A 33 0.04 -10.58 4.26
N ARG A 34 -0.86 -11.29 4.95
CA ARG A 34 -1.91 -10.64 5.77
C ARG A 34 -1.32 -9.84 6.93
N ALA A 35 -0.26 -10.34 7.56
CA ALA A 35 0.39 -9.66 8.69
C ALA A 35 1.03 -8.32 8.29
N ASN A 36 1.56 -8.20 7.06
CA ASN A 36 2.15 -6.96 6.55
C ASN A 36 1.14 -5.81 6.55
N GLU A 37 -0.10 -6.07 6.14
CA GLU A 37 -1.14 -5.04 6.09
C GLU A 37 -1.70 -4.72 7.48
N GLN A 38 -1.95 -5.79 8.26
CA GLN A 38 -2.37 -5.64 9.66
C GLN A 38 -1.35 -4.84 10.48
N ALA A 39 -0.07 -4.82 10.07
CA ALA A 39 0.95 -4.04 10.74
C ALA A 39 0.66 -2.55 10.77
N PHE A 40 0.12 -2.00 9.68
CA PHE A 40 -0.23 -0.59 9.63
C PHE A 40 -1.48 -0.27 10.46
N ALA A 41 -2.43 -1.21 10.57
CA ALA A 41 -3.63 -1.04 11.40
C ALA A 41 -3.32 -0.95 12.91
N ARG A 42 -2.15 -1.42 13.35
CA ARG A 42 -1.69 -1.28 14.74
C ARG A 42 -1.21 0.13 15.08
N LEU A 43 -1.00 0.97 14.08
CA LEU A 43 -0.53 2.34 14.23
C LEU A 43 -1.67 3.32 13.96
N THR A 44 -1.65 4.45 14.66
CA THR A 44 -2.62 5.54 14.42
C THR A 44 -1.85 6.82 14.19
N LEU A 45 -2.25 7.57 13.15
CA LEU A 45 -1.72 8.91 12.93
C LEU A 45 -2.40 9.86 13.93
N LEU A 46 -1.61 10.57 14.73
CA LEU A 46 -2.11 11.63 15.61
C LEU A 46 -2.18 12.94 14.83
N PRO A 47 -3.38 13.47 14.52
CA PRO A 47 -3.49 14.72 13.79
C PRO A 47 -2.95 15.90 14.61
N ARG A 48 -2.16 16.77 13.98
CA ARG A 48 -1.66 18.01 14.61
C ARG A 48 -2.30 19.21 13.94
N VAL A 49 -3.19 19.89 14.67
CA VAL A 49 -3.99 21.01 14.15
C VAL A 49 -3.28 22.36 14.30
N LEU A 50 -3.74 23.37 13.55
CA LEU A 50 -3.23 24.75 13.58
C LEU A 50 -1.73 24.89 13.28
N ARG A 51 -1.15 23.96 12.52
CA ARG A 51 0.29 23.94 12.19
C ARG A 51 0.69 24.87 11.04
N GLY A 52 -0.27 25.54 10.40
CA GLY A 52 -0.01 26.37 9.22
C GLY A 52 0.70 25.57 8.14
N ALA A 53 0.17 24.39 7.80
CA ALA A 53 0.80 23.49 6.84
C ALA A 53 1.00 24.24 5.51
N GLY A 54 2.26 24.60 5.23
CA GLY A 54 2.65 25.22 3.97
C GLY A 54 2.58 24.23 2.81
N LYS A 55 3.32 24.50 1.73
CA LYS A 55 3.41 23.56 0.62
C LYS A 55 3.97 22.21 1.10
N LEU A 56 3.23 21.14 0.84
CA LEU A 56 3.66 19.78 1.10
C LEU A 56 4.71 19.37 0.07
N GLU A 57 5.84 18.87 0.55
CA GLU A 57 6.94 18.37 -0.29
C GLU A 57 7.22 16.92 0.12
N THR A 58 7.19 16.00 -0.84
CA THR A 58 7.38 14.56 -0.61
C THR A 58 8.75 14.05 -1.06
N GLY A 59 9.58 14.92 -1.66
CA GLY A 59 10.92 14.56 -2.08
C GLY A 59 11.81 14.28 -0.87
N CYS A 60 12.66 13.25 -0.98
CA CYS A 60 13.65 12.92 0.03
C CYS A 60 14.99 12.60 -0.65
N THR A 61 16.09 12.84 0.05
CA THR A 61 17.39 12.37 -0.41
C THR A 61 17.61 10.95 0.09
N LEU A 62 17.79 10.00 -0.82
CA LEU A 62 18.08 8.60 -0.53
C LEU A 62 19.42 8.22 -1.14
N LEU A 63 20.36 7.76 -0.30
CA LEU A 63 21.70 7.32 -0.70
C LEU A 63 22.47 8.35 -1.56
N GLY A 64 22.33 9.64 -1.21
CA GLY A 64 23.02 10.75 -1.90
C GLY A 64 22.32 11.25 -3.17
N SER A 65 21.19 10.64 -3.57
CA SER A 65 20.38 11.11 -4.69
C SER A 65 19.07 11.72 -4.19
N ARG A 66 18.65 12.81 -4.81
CA ARG A 66 17.36 13.46 -4.53
C ARG A 66 16.30 13.02 -5.53
#